data_AF-A0A7W3VNR8-F1
#
_entry.id   AF-A0A7W3VNR8-F1
#
_cell.length_a   1.000
_cell.length_b   1.000
_cell.length_c   1.000
_cell.angle_alpha   90.00
_cell.angle_beta   90.00
_cell.angle_gamma   90.00
#
_symmetry.space_group_name_H-M   'P 1'
#
loop_
_entity.id
_entity.type
_entity.pdbx_description
1 polymer ?
#
loop_
_entity_poly.entity_id
_entity_poly.type
_entity_poly.pdbx_seq_one_letter_code
_entity_poly.pdbx_strand_id
1 'polypeptide(L)'
;MMRNFSLAFLVLVLGLTSSCSKDQHYLGDKSTSIHYIGPQISEQATNESTQFMFVVQSKVNYNISVFVQAETRENTTLTSDKWLILPGESKEIPITTPGIIYDKDYIKSYRAKAVFSDFSNYPIQVSPDPTPKYIRQ
;
A
#
# COMPACT_ATOMS: atom_id res chain seq x y z
N MET A 1 -17.58 9.80 56.72
CA MET A 1 -16.92 8.47 56.69
C MET A 1 -18.02 7.45 56.42
N MET A 2 -18.03 6.57 55.41
CA MET A 2 -17.01 5.99 54.53
C MET A 2 -17.55 5.87 53.09
N ARG A 3 -16.64 5.93 52.11
CA ARG A 3 -16.87 5.67 50.68
C ARG A 3 -16.98 4.16 50.47
N ASN A 4 -18.06 3.70 49.85
CA ASN A 4 -18.13 2.37 49.24
C ASN A 4 -18.33 2.56 47.74
N PHE A 5 -17.23 2.73 47.00
CA PHE A 5 -17.24 2.57 45.56
C PHE A 5 -17.25 1.07 45.28
N SER A 6 -18.44 0.55 44.97
CA SER A 6 -18.65 -0.87 44.71
C SER A 6 -18.02 -1.26 43.37
N LEU A 7 -17.24 -2.32 43.46
CA LEU A 7 -16.31 -2.98 42.56
C LEU A 7 -16.90 -3.48 41.21
N ALA A 8 -18.00 -2.93 40.72
CA ALA A 8 -18.77 -3.50 39.60
C ALA A 8 -18.28 -3.08 38.20
N PHE A 9 -17.36 -2.12 38.10
CA PHE A 9 -16.98 -1.53 36.81
C PHE A 9 -15.74 -2.14 36.14
N LEU A 10 -15.08 -3.12 36.78
CA LEU A 10 -13.75 -3.59 36.35
C LEU A 10 -13.77 -4.86 35.47
N VAL A 11 -14.94 -5.47 35.24
CA VAL A 11 -15.03 -6.75 34.50
C VAL A 11 -15.38 -6.55 33.02
N LEU A 12 -15.81 -5.36 32.58
CA LEU A 12 -16.25 -5.15 31.20
C LEU A 12 -15.14 -4.81 30.19
N VAL A 13 -13.89 -4.66 30.62
CA VAL A 13 -12.74 -4.29 29.76
C VAL A 13 -11.89 -5.51 29.38
N LEU A 14 -12.45 -6.72 29.48
CA LEU A 14 -11.85 -7.95 28.92
C LEU A 14 -12.40 -8.31 27.54
N GLY A 15 -13.24 -7.44 26.96
CA GLY A 15 -13.51 -7.41 25.52
C GLY A 15 -12.30 -6.90 24.74
N LEU A 16 -11.12 -7.49 24.96
CA LEU A 16 -10.01 -7.42 24.03
C LEU A 16 -10.52 -8.09 22.77
N THR A 17 -11.05 -7.26 21.89
CA THR A 17 -11.19 -7.54 20.47
C THR A 17 -9.81 -8.00 20.00
N SER A 18 -9.60 -9.32 20.02
CA SER A 18 -8.65 -9.96 19.13
C SER A 18 -9.20 -9.74 17.72
N SER A 19 -9.06 -8.50 17.25
CA SER A 19 -9.14 -8.18 15.85
C SER A 19 -8.09 -9.07 15.23
N CYS A 20 -8.58 -10.13 14.57
CA CYS A 20 -7.81 -11.03 13.77
C CYS A 20 -7.16 -10.17 12.68
N SER A 21 -6.00 -9.60 13.01
CA SER A 21 -5.13 -8.96 12.04
C SER A 21 -4.69 -10.09 11.12
N LYS A 22 -5.39 -10.25 9.99
CA LYS A 22 -5.00 -11.17 8.93
C LYS A 22 -3.52 -10.92 8.66
N ASP A 23 -2.69 -11.90 9.01
CA ASP A 23 -1.25 -11.85 8.86
C ASP A 23 -0.92 -11.49 7.42
N GLN A 24 -0.51 -10.24 7.20
CA GLN A 24 -0.03 -9.81 5.89
C GLN A 24 1.32 -10.48 5.69
N HIS A 25 1.33 -11.56 4.90
CA HIS A 25 2.57 -12.23 4.52
C HIS A 25 3.40 -11.29 3.63
N TYR A 26 4.40 -10.67 4.24
CA TYR A 26 5.38 -9.83 3.55
C TYR A 26 6.27 -10.68 2.64
N LEU A 27 6.45 -10.22 1.41
CA LEU A 27 7.16 -10.96 0.36
C LEU A 27 8.68 -10.74 0.34
N GLY A 28 9.23 -10.06 1.35
CA GLY A 28 10.66 -9.72 1.44
C GLY A 28 11.13 -8.73 0.37
N ASP A 29 12.29 -8.12 0.60
CA ASP A 29 12.78 -6.99 -0.21
C ASP A 29 13.19 -7.36 -1.65
N LYS A 30 13.31 -8.67 -1.96
CA LYS A 30 13.68 -9.16 -3.30
C LYS A 30 12.52 -9.23 -4.28
N SER A 31 11.28 -9.11 -3.81
CA SER A 31 10.06 -9.21 -4.61
C SER A 31 9.83 -8.03 -5.55
N THR A 32 10.48 -6.89 -5.29
CA THR A 32 10.33 -5.65 -6.06
C THR A 32 11.69 -4.96 -6.29
N SER A 33 11.73 -4.04 -7.26
CA SER A 33 12.70 -2.93 -7.30
C SER A 33 11.94 -1.63 -7.12
N ILE A 34 12.59 -0.66 -6.48
CA ILE A 34 12.05 0.68 -6.29
C ILE A 34 13.09 1.73 -6.68
N HIS A 35 12.64 2.79 -7.33
CA HIS A 35 13.45 3.95 -7.66
C HIS A 35 12.67 5.23 -7.35
N TYR A 36 13.32 6.18 -6.67
CA TYR A 36 12.74 7.49 -6.37
C TYR A 36 12.99 8.46 -7.54
N ILE A 37 11.93 9.07 -8.06
CA ILE A 37 11.98 9.96 -9.22
C ILE A 37 12.13 11.43 -8.79
N GLY A 38 11.59 11.79 -7.63
CA GLY A 38 11.62 13.16 -7.13
C GLY A 38 10.25 13.66 -6.66
N PRO A 39 10.19 14.90 -6.14
CA PRO A 39 8.93 15.56 -5.81
C PRO A 39 8.26 16.15 -7.07
N GLN A 40 6.94 16.09 -7.12
CA GLN A 40 6.08 16.76 -8.11
C GLN A 40 5.05 17.59 -7.35
N ILE A 41 4.83 18.83 -7.80
CA ILE A 41 3.82 19.71 -7.19
C ILE A 41 2.50 19.51 -7.92
N SER A 42 1.44 19.24 -7.15
CA SER A 42 0.08 19.19 -7.66
C SER A 42 -0.66 20.43 -7.18
N GLU A 43 -0.84 21.39 -8.09
CA GLU A 43 -1.64 22.59 -7.89
C GLU A 43 -3.11 22.28 -8.26
N GLN A 44 -3.89 21.76 -7.30
CA GLN A 44 -5.34 21.83 -7.41
C GLN A 44 -5.79 23.15 -6.78
N ALA A 45 -6.71 23.86 -7.43
CA ALA A 45 -7.07 25.29 -7.30
C ALA A 45 -7.17 25.92 -5.89
N THR A 46 -7.14 25.15 -4.80
CA THR A 46 -7.16 25.64 -3.42
C THR A 46 -6.30 24.84 -2.42
N ASN A 47 -5.63 23.77 -2.85
CA ASN A 47 -4.80 22.91 -2.00
C ASN A 47 -3.52 22.51 -2.73
N GLU A 48 -2.43 23.18 -2.41
CA GLU A 48 -1.11 22.79 -2.85
C GLU A 48 -0.68 21.51 -2.13
N SER A 49 -0.16 20.56 -2.90
CA SER A 49 0.37 19.32 -2.36
C SER A 49 1.63 18.90 -3.10
N THR A 50 2.49 18.17 -2.39
CA THR A 50 3.69 17.55 -2.96
C THR A 50 3.46 16.07 -3.08
N GLN A 51 3.74 15.51 -4.25
CA GLN A 51 3.76 14.08 -4.52
C GLN A 51 5.20 13.63 -4.64
N PHE A 52 5.66 12.79 -3.70
CA PHE A 52 6.94 12.11 -3.83
C PHE A 52 6.73 10.85 -4.68
N MET A 53 7.34 10.83 -5.86
CA MET A 53 7.08 9.81 -6.88
C MET A 53 8.09 8.68 -6.84
N PHE A 54 7.61 7.44 -6.84
CA PHE A 54 8.43 6.23 -6.84
C PHE A 54 8.02 5.31 -7.99
N VAL A 55 8.96 4.83 -8.79
CA VAL A 55 8.71 3.70 -9.71
C VAL A 55 8.96 2.41 -8.96
N VAL A 56 7.95 1.56 -8.90
CA VAL A 56 8.06 0.23 -8.31
C VAL A 56 7.81 -0.82 -9.39
N GLN A 57 8.77 -1.73 -9.55
CA GLN A 57 8.68 -2.84 -10.50
C GLN A 57 8.53 -4.17 -9.77
N SER A 58 7.57 -4.99 -10.21
CA SER A 58 7.43 -6.36 -9.76
C SER A 58 8.51 -7.25 -10.34
N LYS A 59 9.19 -8.03 -9.49
CA LYS A 59 10.18 -9.06 -9.90
C LYS A 59 9.63 -10.48 -9.80
N VAL A 60 8.35 -10.62 -9.45
CA VAL A 60 7.68 -11.90 -9.27
C VAL A 60 6.72 -12.20 -10.43
N ASN A 61 6.37 -13.47 -10.60
CA ASN A 61 5.51 -13.97 -11.66
C ASN A 61 4.02 -14.05 -11.25
N TYR A 62 3.63 -13.43 -10.15
CA TYR A 62 2.26 -13.37 -9.64
C TYR A 62 1.90 -11.95 -9.19
N ASN A 63 0.60 -11.65 -9.10
CA ASN A 63 0.13 -10.33 -8.68
C ASN A 63 0.48 -10.05 -7.22
N ILE A 64 0.90 -8.82 -6.93
CA ILE A 64 1.25 -8.38 -5.59
C ILE A 64 0.61 -7.03 -5.28
N SER A 65 0.33 -6.80 -4.00
CA SER A 65 -0.03 -5.48 -3.51
C SER A 65 1.19 -4.85 -2.89
N VAL A 66 1.55 -3.65 -3.34
CA VAL A 66 2.77 -2.96 -2.90
C VAL A 66 2.42 -1.60 -2.33
N PHE A 67 3.10 -1.21 -1.27
CA PHE A 67 3.11 0.15 -0.76
C PHE A 67 4.53 0.59 -0.48
N VAL A 68 4.78 1.89 -0.60
CA VAL A 68 6.09 2.50 -0.36
C VAL A 68 6.13 3.05 1.05
N GLN A 69 7.23 2.83 1.75
CA GLN A 69 7.59 3.55 2.97
C GLN A 69 8.82 4.39 2.70
N ALA A 70 8.74 5.68 3.00
CA ALA A 70 9.84 6.61 2.86
C ALA A 70 10.13 7.28 4.20
N GLU A 71 11.40 7.42 4.55
CA GLU A 71 11.85 8.16 5.72
C GLU A 71 12.32 9.55 5.26
N THR A 72 11.79 10.60 5.87
CA THR A 72 12.23 11.97 5.60
C THR A 72 13.54 12.27 6.32
N ARG A 73 14.20 13.36 5.96
CA ARG A 73 15.38 13.87 6.68
C ARG A 73 15.12 14.15 8.16
N GLU A 74 13.89 14.46 8.52
CA GLU A 74 13.43 14.68 9.90
C GLU A 74 13.12 13.37 10.64
N ASN A 75 13.40 12.22 10.02
CA ASN A 75 13.07 10.87 10.49
C ASN A 75 11.56 10.60 10.62
N THR A 76 10.73 11.33 9.88
CA THR A 76 9.29 11.04 9.76
C THR A 76 9.10 9.93 8.74
N THR A 77 8.28 8.93 9.07
CA THR A 77 7.92 7.87 8.11
C THR A 77 6.65 8.25 7.35
N LEU A 78 6.75 8.39 6.04
CA LEU A 78 5.64 8.53 5.12
C LEU A 78 5.31 7.17 4.51
N THR A 79 4.03 6.90 4.26
CA THR A 79 3.56 5.64 3.69
C THR A 79 2.54 5.91 2.59
N SER A 80 2.69 5.26 1.44
CA SER A 80 1.71 5.35 0.34
C SER A 80 0.50 4.45 0.59
N ASP A 81 -0.56 4.66 -0.19
CA ASP A 81 -1.60 3.65 -0.35
C ASP A 81 -1.04 2.35 -0.97
N LYS A 82 -1.82 1.28 -0.87
CA LYS A 82 -1.51 -0.01 -1.50
C LYS A 82 -1.94 0.00 -2.97
N TRP A 83 -1.04 -0.45 -3.84
CA TRP A 83 -1.27 -0.57 -5.27
C TRP A 83 -1.12 -2.01 -5.72
N LEU A 84 -2.06 -2.50 -6.52
CA LEU A 84 -1.87 -3.75 -7.24
C LEU A 84 -0.83 -3.54 -8.34
N ILE A 85 0.16 -4.43 -8.39
CA ILE A 85 1.17 -4.53 -9.44
C ILE A 85 1.13 -5.95 -10.01
N LEU A 86 0.98 -6.04 -11.33
CA LEU A 86 0.96 -7.29 -12.10
C LEU A 86 2.37 -7.85 -12.29
N PRO A 87 2.51 -9.13 -12.72
CA PRO A 87 3.80 -9.75 -12.99
C PRO A 87 4.64 -8.93 -13.98
N GLY A 88 5.85 -8.55 -13.57
CA GLY A 88 6.77 -7.76 -14.38
C GLY A 88 6.38 -6.30 -14.62
N GLU A 89 5.21 -5.85 -14.15
CA GLU A 89 4.73 -4.47 -14.31
C GLU A 89 5.61 -3.49 -13.52
N SER A 90 5.79 -2.30 -14.08
CA SER A 90 6.34 -1.13 -13.38
C SER A 90 5.23 -0.11 -13.18
N LYS A 91 5.12 0.43 -11.97
CA LYS A 91 4.05 1.36 -11.59
C LYS A 91 4.59 2.55 -10.83
N GLU A 92 4.08 3.73 -11.14
CA GLU A 92 4.34 4.94 -10.38
C GLU A 92 3.44 4.99 -9.15
N ILE A 93 4.04 5.14 -7.98
CA ILE A 93 3.36 5.19 -6.70
C ILE A 93 3.69 6.54 -6.04
N PRO A 94 2.70 7.43 -5.86
CA PRO A 94 2.89 8.68 -5.14
C PRO A 94 2.78 8.47 -3.62
N ILE A 95 3.53 9.26 -2.87
CA ILE A 95 3.22 9.64 -1.48
C ILE A 95 2.86 11.11 -1.49
N THR A 96 1.60 11.43 -1.17
CA THR A 96 1.10 12.81 -1.18
C THR A 96 1.19 13.43 0.22
N THR A 97 1.79 14.62 0.31
CA THR A 97 1.82 15.44 1.53
C THR A 97 1.21 16.81 1.25
N PRO A 98 0.50 17.41 2.23
CA PRO A 98 0.02 18.77 2.10
C PRO A 98 1.19 19.77 2.06
N GLY A 99 1.02 20.85 1.31
CA GLY A 99 2.01 21.90 1.14
C GLY A 99 3.05 21.61 0.05
N ILE A 100 3.86 22.64 -0.24
CA ILE A 100 4.89 22.61 -1.27
C ILE A 100 6.25 22.29 -0.66
N ILE A 101 6.90 21.25 -1.16
CA ILE A 101 8.25 20.83 -0.78
C ILE A 101 9.07 20.68 -2.06
N TYR A 102 9.97 21.63 -2.32
CA TYR A 102 10.88 21.62 -3.48
C TYR A 102 12.19 20.87 -3.24
N ASP A 103 12.47 20.47 -2.00
CA ASP A 103 13.71 19.82 -1.62
C ASP A 103 13.77 18.38 -2.17
N LYS A 104 14.73 18.14 -3.07
CA LYS A 104 14.95 16.81 -3.67
C LYS A 104 15.57 15.82 -2.69
N ASP A 105 16.25 16.31 -1.65
CA ASP A 105 16.89 15.50 -0.62
C ASP A 105 15.99 15.32 0.62
N TYR A 106 14.72 15.74 0.53
CA TYR A 106 13.76 15.61 1.61
C TYR A 106 13.54 14.14 2.03
N ILE A 107 13.56 13.22 1.05
CA ILE A 107 13.49 11.79 1.26
C ILE A 107 14.90 11.24 1.49
N LYS A 108 15.15 10.79 2.72
CA LYS A 108 16.45 10.24 3.17
C LYS A 108 16.60 8.77 2.79
N SER A 109 15.54 7.98 2.93
CA SER A 109 15.54 6.55 2.61
C SER A 109 14.15 6.11 2.17
N TYR A 110 14.07 5.01 1.40
CA TYR A 110 12.80 4.46 0.96
C TYR A 110 12.88 2.96 0.70
N ARG A 111 11.74 2.28 0.80
CA ARG A 111 11.58 0.86 0.46
C ARG A 111 10.16 0.57 -0.04
N ALA A 112 10.04 -0.38 -0.96
CA ALA A 112 8.77 -0.97 -1.35
C ALA A 112 8.51 -2.21 -0.50
N LYS A 113 7.30 -2.32 0.05
CA LYS A 113 6.82 -3.50 0.77
C LYS A 113 5.74 -4.18 -0.03
N ALA A 114 6.05 -5.38 -0.52
CA ALA A 114 5.08 -6.22 -1.19
C ALA A 114 4.41 -7.17 -0.19
N VAL A 115 3.10 -7.32 -0.33
CA VAL A 115 2.28 -8.31 0.37
C VAL A 115 1.53 -9.13 -0.67
N PHE A 116 1.22 -10.38 -0.35
CA PHE A 116 0.38 -11.20 -1.21
C PHE A 116 -0.98 -10.51 -1.43
N SER A 117 -1.38 -10.39 -2.70
CA SER A 117 -2.76 -10.05 -3.04
C SER A 117 -3.59 -11.32 -2.90
N ASP A 118 -4.47 -11.36 -1.91
CA ASP A 118 -5.44 -12.45 -1.77
C ASP A 118 -6.39 -12.38 -2.99
N PHE A 119 -6.27 -13.35 -3.91
CA PHE A 119 -7.03 -13.39 -5.17
C PHE A 119 -8.51 -13.68 -4.97
N SER A 120 -8.97 -13.87 -3.74
CA SER A 120 -10.35 -14.21 -3.40
C SER A 120 -11.40 -13.14 -3.75
N ASN A 121 -10.99 -11.90 -4.08
CA ASN A 121 -11.91 -10.78 -4.33
C ASN A 121 -11.85 -10.15 -5.74
N TYR A 122 -11.09 -10.70 -6.69
CA TYR A 122 -11.09 -10.18 -8.07
C TYR A 122 -12.07 -10.98 -8.94
N PRO A 123 -13.05 -10.34 -9.60
CA PRO A 123 -13.89 -11.03 -10.56
C PRO A 123 -13.00 -11.53 -11.70
N ILE A 124 -12.90 -12.85 -11.84
CA ILE A 124 -12.26 -13.51 -12.97
C ILE A 124 -13.06 -13.07 -14.20
N GLN A 125 -12.52 -12.15 -15.00
CA GLN A 125 -13.05 -11.92 -16.34
C GLN A 125 -12.70 -13.13 -17.17
N VAL A 126 -13.66 -14.06 -17.25
CA VAL A 126 -13.59 -15.19 -18.17
C VAL A 126 -13.70 -14.59 -19.57
N SER A 127 -12.57 -14.48 -20.28
CA SER A 127 -12.59 -14.13 -21.69
C SER A 127 -13.40 -15.21 -22.43
N PRO A 128 -14.38 -14.85 -23.29
CA PRO A 128 -15.09 -15.84 -24.08
C PRO A 128 -14.10 -16.56 -25.01
N ASP A 129 -14.14 -17.88 -24.98
CA ASP A 129 -13.35 -18.79 -25.81
C ASP A 129 -13.59 -18.49 -27.30
N PRO A 130 -12.57 -18.08 -28.08
CA PRO A 130 -12.72 -17.79 -29.49
C PRO A 130 -12.51 -19.03 -30.36
N THR A 131 -12.90 -20.24 -29.92
CA THR A 131 -12.76 -21.44 -30.76
C THR A 131 -13.90 -21.52 -31.78
N PRO A 132 -13.66 -21.34 -33.10
CA PRO A 132 -14.67 -21.61 -34.11
C PRO A 132 -14.92 -23.12 -34.19
N LYS A 133 -16.17 -23.53 -33.97
CA LYS A 133 -16.62 -24.90 -34.24
C LYS A 133 -16.58 -25.13 -35.75
N TYR A 134 -15.55 -25.79 -36.25
CA TYR A 134 -15.58 -26.38 -37.59
C TYR A 134 -16.61 -27.51 -37.60
N ILE A 135 -17.77 -27.24 -38.18
CA ILE A 135 -18.76 -28.25 -38.57
C ILE A 135 -18.17 -28.98 -39.77
N ARG A 136 -17.75 -30.24 -39.60
CA ARG A 136 -17.49 -31.12 -40.76
C ARG A 136 -18.85 -31.53 -41.32
N GLN A 137 -19.07 -31.21 -42.58
CA GLN A 137 -20.15 -31.76 -43.41
C GLN A 137 -19.91 -33.24 -43.69
#